data_AF-A0A938R722-F1
#
_entry.id   AF-A0A938R722-F1
#
_cell.length_a   1.000
_cell.length_b   1.000
_cell.length_c   1.000
_cell.angle_alpha   90.00
_cell.angle_beta   90.00
_cell.angle_gamma   90.00
#
_symmetry.space_group_name_H-M   'P 1'
#
loop_
_entity.id
_entity.type
_entity.pdbx_description
1 polymer ?
#
loop_
_entity_poly.entity_id
_entity_poly.type
_entity_poly.pdbx_seq_one_letter_code
_entity_poly.pdbx_strand_id
1 'polypeptide(L)'
;MIILHATFLERVFSLWGEKPDEPEVSAAKKPKNKLKHRQAKPVSLCYDAGAEKLSLVLKEIGLGFKVTAKSIRPMVAWLPTIDNQPVPSSRLIGEFPESTTQATLAPWKVTVVQFPFEKGIEFLCRCIGKQTLGPGMIVGKDLSFWTMALRFAGAVATKG
;
A
#
# COMPACT_ATOMS: atom_id res chain seq x y z
N MET A 1 -1.70 -11.45 7.40
CA MET A 1 -2.28 -10.11 7.64
C MET A 1 -1.73 -9.15 6.57
N ILE A 2 -2.48 -8.11 6.24
CA ILE A 2 -2.11 -7.05 5.27
C ILE A 2 -2.76 -5.73 5.70
N ILE A 3 -2.05 -4.61 5.53
CA ILE A 3 -2.63 -3.26 5.57
C ILE A 3 -2.79 -2.79 4.14
N LEU A 4 -4.01 -2.40 3.76
CA LEU A 4 -4.35 -1.96 2.41
C LEU A 4 -4.26 -0.45 2.29
N HIS A 5 -3.55 -0.01 1.26
CA HIS A 5 -3.34 1.40 0.97
C HIS A 5 -3.83 1.74 -0.43
N ALA A 6 -4.33 2.95 -0.63
CA ALA A 6 -4.85 3.38 -1.91
C ALA A 6 -4.57 4.85 -2.24
N THR A 7 -4.56 5.13 -3.54
CA THR A 7 -4.52 6.49 -4.08
C THR A 7 -5.34 6.60 -5.36
N PHE A 8 -5.78 7.82 -5.68
CA PHE A 8 -6.22 8.18 -7.01
C PHE A 8 -5.14 9.03 -7.68
N LEU A 9 -4.61 8.53 -8.79
CA LEU A 9 -3.66 9.25 -9.63
C LEU A 9 -4.15 9.19 -11.07
N GLU A 10 -4.28 10.34 -11.73
CA GLU A 10 -4.68 10.42 -13.15
C GLU A 10 -5.98 9.64 -13.47
N ARG A 11 -6.99 9.75 -12.58
CA ARG A 11 -8.29 9.02 -12.64
C ARG A 11 -8.20 7.50 -12.49
N VAL A 12 -7.02 6.97 -12.17
CA VAL A 12 -6.83 5.55 -11.87
C VAL A 12 -6.81 5.35 -10.36
N PHE A 13 -7.64 4.43 -9.87
CA PHE A 13 -7.56 3.96 -8.49
C PHE A 13 -6.46 2.90 -8.40
N SER A 14 -5.46 3.13 -7.56
CA SER A 14 -4.34 2.22 -7.35
C SER A 14 -4.36 1.73 -5.91
N LEU A 15 -4.33 0.41 -5.72
CA LEU A 15 -4.27 -0.25 -4.42
C LEU A 15 -2.93 -0.98 -4.28
N TRP A 16 -2.24 -0.80 -3.17
CA TRP A 16 -1.14 -1.66 -2.73
C TRP A 16 -1.38 -2.13 -1.31
N GLY A 17 -0.45 -2.90 -0.75
CA GLY A 17 -0.53 -3.26 0.66
C GLY A 17 0.82 -3.56 1.27
N GLU A 18 0.86 -3.41 2.59
CA GLU A 18 1.99 -3.79 3.43
C GLU A 18 1.70 -5.14 4.09
N LYS A 19 2.68 -6.05 4.05
CA LYS A 19 2.67 -7.31 4.79
C LYS A 19 3.81 -7.33 5.82
N PRO A 20 3.68 -8.08 6.92
CA PRO A 20 4.77 -8.23 7.86
C PRO A 20 6.03 -8.80 7.19
N ASP A 21 7.21 -8.41 7.69
CA ASP A 21 8.44 -9.13 7.36
C ASP A 21 8.31 -10.56 7.89
N GLU A 22 8.37 -11.53 6.99
CA GLU A 22 8.51 -12.92 7.40
C GLU A 22 9.96 -13.11 7.88
N PRO A 23 10.19 -13.62 9.11
CA PRO A 23 11.55 -13.95 9.51
C PRO A 23 12.06 -15.06 8.58
N GLU A 24 12.95 -14.70 7.66
CA GLU A 24 13.60 -15.68 6.81
C GLU A 24 14.32 -16.71 7.68
N VAL A 25 13.79 -17.94 7.73
CA VAL A 25 14.59 -19.14 8.02
C VAL A 25 15.43 -19.45 6.77
N SER A 26 16.25 -18.49 6.37
CA SER A 26 17.29 -18.67 5.37
C SER A 26 18.31 -17.58 5.59
N ALA A 27 19.54 -17.99 5.85
CA ALA A 27 20.69 -17.11 5.97
C ALA A 27 20.98 -16.40 4.63
N ALA A 28 20.21 -15.36 4.30
CA ALA A 28 20.53 -14.45 3.22
C ALA A 28 21.33 -13.27 3.80
N LYS A 29 22.57 -13.14 3.31
CA LYS A 29 23.57 -12.17 3.77
C LYS A 29 23.02 -10.74 3.71
N LYS A 30 23.08 -10.02 4.85
CA LYS A 30 22.91 -8.55 4.90
C LYS A 30 23.72 -7.91 3.76
N PRO A 31 23.12 -7.16 2.83
CA PRO A 31 23.90 -6.45 1.84
C PRO A 31 24.58 -5.26 2.53
N LYS A 32 25.82 -5.47 2.99
CA LYS A 32 26.76 -4.37 3.21
C LYS A 32 27.14 -3.83 1.84
N ASN A 33 26.47 -2.79 1.35
CA ASN A 33 27.09 -1.94 0.34
C ASN A 33 26.61 -0.49 0.43
N LYS A 34 27.59 0.39 0.64
CA LYS A 34 27.50 1.85 0.60
C LYS A 34 26.94 2.28 -0.75
N LEU A 35 25.71 2.79 -0.81
CA LEU A 35 25.17 3.42 -2.01
C LEU A 35 25.72 4.85 -2.10
N LYS A 36 26.82 5.00 -2.87
CA LYS A 36 27.29 6.30 -3.35
C LYS A 36 26.26 6.91 -4.30
N HIS A 37 26.10 8.24 -4.22
CA HIS A 37 25.32 9.09 -5.11
C HIS A 37 25.47 8.70 -6.59
N ARG A 38 24.42 8.09 -7.13
CA ARG A 38 24.07 8.01 -8.55
C ARG A 38 22.58 7.73 -8.56
N GLN A 39 21.78 8.41 -9.39
CA GLN A 39 20.31 8.24 -9.46
C GLN A 39 19.96 6.76 -9.61
N ALA A 40 19.77 6.07 -8.49
CA ALA A 40 19.58 4.64 -8.43
C ALA A 40 18.10 4.39 -8.57
N LYS A 41 17.74 3.44 -9.44
CA LYS A 41 16.35 3.01 -9.60
C LYS A 41 15.76 2.69 -8.21
N PRO A 42 14.52 3.11 -7.92
CA PRO A 42 13.90 2.83 -6.62
C PRO A 42 13.95 1.34 -6.27
N VAL A 43 14.39 1.06 -5.05
CA VAL A 43 14.46 -0.31 -4.50
C VAL A 43 13.05 -0.76 -4.13
N SER A 44 12.77 -2.06 -4.25
CA SER A 44 11.48 -2.62 -3.80
C SER A 44 11.33 -2.42 -2.28
N LEU A 45 10.13 -2.03 -1.85
CA LEU A 45 9.77 -1.97 -0.44
C LEU A 45 9.82 -3.39 0.17
N CYS A 46 10.49 -3.58 1.31
CA CYS A 46 10.55 -4.89 1.99
C CYS A 46 9.15 -5.39 2.43
N TYR A 47 8.30 -4.46 2.85
CA TYR A 47 6.92 -4.75 3.27
C TYR A 47 5.94 -4.90 2.10
N ASP A 48 6.36 -4.83 0.83
CA ASP A 48 5.46 -4.95 -0.31
C ASP A 48 4.70 -6.30 -0.27
N ALA A 49 3.37 -6.24 -0.25
CA ALA A 49 2.54 -7.44 -0.23
C ALA A 49 2.63 -8.25 -1.53
N GLY A 50 2.99 -7.58 -2.63
CA GLY A 50 3.13 -8.21 -3.94
C GLY A 50 1.79 -8.60 -4.59
N ALA A 51 1.86 -9.00 -5.85
CA ALA A 51 0.68 -9.24 -6.68
C ALA A 51 -0.18 -10.43 -6.21
N GLU A 52 0.46 -11.49 -5.72
CA GLU A 52 -0.25 -12.71 -5.29
C GLU A 52 -1.13 -12.45 -4.07
N LYS A 53 -0.57 -11.82 -3.04
CA LYS A 53 -1.32 -11.50 -1.81
C LYS A 53 -2.45 -10.51 -2.11
N LEU A 54 -2.19 -9.48 -2.91
CA LEU A 54 -3.22 -8.52 -3.33
C LEU A 54 -4.34 -9.20 -4.12
N SER A 55 -4.02 -10.15 -5.00
CA SER A 55 -5.02 -10.89 -5.78
C SER A 55 -5.90 -11.76 -4.90
N LEU A 56 -5.33 -12.45 -3.91
CA LEU A 56 -6.08 -13.26 -2.94
C LEU A 56 -7.04 -12.40 -2.11
N VAL A 57 -6.54 -11.27 -1.60
CA VAL A 57 -7.31 -10.31 -0.82
C VAL A 57 -8.49 -9.77 -1.63
N LEU A 58 -8.26 -9.37 -2.88
CA LEU A 58 -9.33 -8.83 -3.73
C LEU A 58 -10.38 -9.89 -4.10
N LYS A 59 -9.97 -11.16 -4.22
CA LYS A 59 -10.88 -12.28 -4.41
C LYS A 59 -11.76 -12.50 -3.18
N GLU A 60 -11.19 -12.45 -1.98
CA GLU A 60 -11.92 -12.57 -0.71
C GLU A 60 -12.92 -11.44 -0.49
N ILE A 61 -12.58 -10.19 -0.86
CA ILE A 61 -13.51 -9.06 -0.74
C ILE A 61 -14.70 -9.19 -1.71
N GLY A 62 -14.55 -9.94 -2.81
CA GLY A 62 -15.64 -10.24 -3.73
C GLY A 62 -16.10 -9.04 -4.59
N LEU A 63 -15.17 -8.26 -5.14
CA LEU A 63 -15.44 -7.06 -5.96
C LEU A 63 -15.92 -7.33 -7.40
N GLY A 64 -16.06 -8.61 -7.78
CA GLY A 64 -16.34 -8.98 -9.18
C GLY A 64 -15.29 -8.46 -10.17
N PHE A 65 -14.10 -8.08 -9.69
CA PHE A 65 -12.97 -7.62 -10.49
C PHE A 65 -11.95 -8.75 -10.58
N LYS A 66 -11.61 -9.15 -11.81
CA LYS A 66 -10.57 -10.14 -12.04
C LYS A 66 -9.23 -9.42 -12.15
N VAL A 67 -8.34 -9.64 -11.16
CA VAL A 67 -6.96 -9.18 -11.26
C VAL A 67 -6.28 -9.89 -12.42
N THR A 68 -5.68 -9.11 -13.33
CA THR A 68 -4.94 -9.61 -14.49
C THR A 68 -3.52 -9.06 -14.48
N ALA A 69 -2.62 -9.67 -15.25
CA ALA A 69 -1.26 -9.14 -15.44
C ALA A 69 -1.26 -7.69 -15.98
N LYS A 70 -2.33 -7.26 -16.68
CA LYS A 70 -2.44 -5.89 -17.18
C LYS A 70 -2.81 -4.87 -16.09
N SER A 71 -3.54 -5.28 -15.05
CA SER A 71 -3.90 -4.42 -13.92
C SER A 71 -2.79 -4.30 -12.88
N ILE A 72 -1.77 -5.16 -12.94
CA ILE A 72 -0.63 -5.13 -12.02
C ILE A 72 0.46 -4.23 -12.59
N ARG A 73 0.95 -3.28 -11.78
CA ARG A 73 2.02 -2.36 -12.15
C ARG A 73 2.96 -2.10 -10.96
N PRO A 74 4.25 -1.85 -11.19
CA PRO A 74 5.07 -1.20 -10.18
C PRO A 74 4.74 0.29 -10.12
N MET A 75 4.65 0.85 -8.91
CA MET A 75 4.58 2.30 -8.66
C MET A 75 5.66 2.71 -7.66
N VAL A 76 5.95 4.01 -7.61
CA VAL A 76 6.88 4.59 -6.63
C VAL A 76 6.08 5.31 -5.55
N ALA A 77 6.22 4.86 -4.30
CA ALA A 77 5.70 5.52 -3.12
C ALA A 77 6.84 6.26 -2.41
N TRP A 78 6.62 7.52 -2.06
CA TRP A 78 7.56 8.29 -1.23
C TRP A 78 7.20 8.07 0.22
N LEU A 79 8.04 7.32 0.94
CA LEU A 79 7.75 6.88 2.30
C LEU A 79 8.78 7.43 3.30
N PRO A 80 8.36 7.67 4.56
CA PRO A 80 9.29 7.98 5.63
C PRO A 80 10.37 6.91 5.73
N THR A 81 11.62 7.33 5.78
CA THR A 81 12.79 6.48 5.74
C THR A 81 13.80 6.98 6.75
N ILE A 82 14.29 6.07 7.59
CA ILE A 82 15.30 6.33 8.61
C ILE A 82 16.45 5.36 8.36
N ASP A 83 17.68 5.87 8.29
CA ASP A 83 18.89 5.07 8.05
C ASP A 83 18.79 4.12 6.83
N ASN A 84 18.19 4.63 5.74
CA ASN A 84 17.89 3.89 4.50
C ASN A 84 16.93 2.70 4.65
N GLN A 85 16.18 2.63 5.75
CA GLN A 85 15.12 1.65 5.98
C GLN A 85 13.75 2.35 5.93
N PRO A 86 12.78 1.80 5.19
CA PRO A 86 11.43 2.34 5.17
C PRO A 86 10.79 2.15 6.54
N VAL A 87 10.11 3.17 7.06
CA VAL A 87 9.32 3.04 8.29
C VAL A 87 7.98 2.41 7.91
N PRO A 88 7.58 1.27 8.53
CA PRO A 88 6.30 0.66 8.22
C PRO A 88 5.14 1.56 8.65
N SER A 89 3.97 1.41 8.02
CA SER A 89 2.79 2.22 8.37
C SER A 89 2.24 1.90 9.78
N SER A 90 2.61 0.74 10.34
CA SER A 90 2.17 0.23 11.64
C SER A 90 3.16 -0.77 12.22
N ARG A 91 3.24 -0.86 13.56
CA ARG A 91 4.00 -1.90 14.28
C ARG A 91 3.50 -3.33 14.01
N LEU A 92 2.30 -3.48 13.44
CA LEU A 92 1.79 -4.77 12.99
C LEU A 92 2.53 -5.31 11.75
N ILE A 93 3.26 -4.47 11.03
CA ILE A 93 4.02 -4.81 9.82
C ILE A 93 5.50 -5.02 10.16
N GLY A 94 6.09 -4.15 10.98
CA GLY A 94 7.46 -4.27 11.41
C GLY A 94 7.78 -3.30 12.53
N GLU A 95 8.93 -3.50 13.17
CA GLU A 95 9.39 -2.59 14.21
C GLU A 95 9.70 -1.20 13.62
N PHE A 96 9.41 -0.16 14.41
CA PHE A 96 9.85 1.18 14.06
C PHE A 96 11.34 1.31 14.38
N PRO A 97 12.14 1.93 13.49
CA PRO A 97 13.54 2.18 13.78
C PRO A 97 13.70 2.95 15.10
N GLU A 98 14.54 2.46 16.01
CA GLU A 98 14.84 3.10 17.31
C GLU A 98 15.77 4.32 17.17
N SER A 99 16.21 4.62 15.95
CA SER A 99 17.14 5.69 15.64
C SER A 99 16.53 7.07 15.90
N THR A 100 17.34 7.96 16.48
CA THR A 100 16.99 9.38 16.69
C THR A 100 17.20 10.22 15.43
N THR A 101 17.67 9.62 14.34
CA THR A 101 17.85 10.29 13.06
C THR A 101 16.50 10.78 12.52
N GLN A 102 16.47 11.99 11.99
CA GLN A 102 15.26 12.56 11.39
C GLN A 102 14.81 11.73 10.19
N ALA A 103 13.52 11.38 10.15
CA ALA A 103 12.93 10.71 9.00
C ALA A 103 12.97 11.63 7.76
N THR A 104 13.40 11.06 6.63
CA THR A 104 13.36 11.72 5.31
C THR A 104 12.43 10.96 4.38
N LEU A 105 11.89 11.61 3.35
CA LEU A 105 11.13 10.91 2.32
C LEU A 105 12.09 10.31 1.29
N ALA A 106 11.98 9.01 1.06
CA ALA A 106 12.73 8.32 0.01
C ALA A 106 11.78 7.55 -0.93
N PRO A 107 12.14 7.38 -2.21
CA PRO A 107 11.33 6.64 -3.16
C PRO A 107 11.48 5.13 -3.01
N TRP A 108 10.37 4.44 -2.82
CA TRP A 108 10.27 2.98 -2.72
C TRP A 108 9.34 2.43 -3.78
N LYS A 109 9.73 1.33 -4.43
CA LYS A 109 8.91 0.66 -5.43
C LYS A 109 7.94 -0.31 -4.74
N VAL A 110 6.66 -0.19 -5.05
CA VAL A 110 5.56 -1.03 -4.54
C VAL A 110 4.79 -1.68 -5.68
N THR A 111 4.21 -2.85 -5.42
CA THR A 111 3.31 -3.52 -6.35
C THR A 111 1.90 -2.97 -6.17
N VAL A 112 1.32 -2.44 -7.25
CA VAL A 112 -0.07 -1.95 -7.24
C VAL A 112 -0.97 -2.79 -8.13
N VAL A 113 -2.23 -2.91 -7.73
CA VAL A 113 -3.35 -3.29 -8.58
C VAL A 113 -4.13 -2.03 -8.94
N GLN A 114 -4.25 -1.75 -10.23
CA GLN A 114 -5.02 -0.64 -10.76
C GLN A 114 -6.44 -1.09 -11.13
N PHE A 115 -7.41 -0.27 -10.76
CA PHE A 115 -8.82 -0.49 -11.04
C PHE A 115 -9.34 0.57 -12.02
N PRO A 116 -10.33 0.21 -12.85
CA PRO A 116 -11.25 1.20 -13.40
C PRO A 116 -11.85 2.06 -12.29
N PHE A 117 -12.10 3.32 -12.58
CA PHE A 117 -12.58 4.30 -11.60
C PHE A 117 -13.84 3.80 -10.87
N GLU A 118 -14.79 3.22 -11.59
CA GLU A 118 -16.06 2.70 -11.07
C GLU A 118 -15.84 1.59 -10.04
N LYS A 119 -14.85 0.72 -10.29
CA LYS A 119 -14.47 -0.35 -9.35
C LYS A 119 -13.71 0.19 -8.15
N GLY A 120 -12.95 1.26 -8.31
CA GLY A 120 -12.38 2.02 -7.18
C GLY A 120 -13.45 2.60 -6.28
N ILE A 121 -14.51 3.19 -6.85
CA ILE A 121 -15.66 3.70 -6.08
C ILE A 121 -16.39 2.56 -5.36
N GLU A 122 -16.66 1.45 -6.04
CA GLU A 122 -17.27 0.26 -5.40
C GLU A 122 -16.41 -0.25 -4.22
N PHE A 123 -15.09 -0.29 -4.41
CA PHE A 123 -14.13 -0.68 -3.37
C PHE A 123 -14.22 0.24 -2.16
N LEU A 124 -14.18 1.56 -2.38
CA LEU A 124 -14.29 2.54 -1.30
C LEU A 124 -15.62 2.43 -0.55
N CYS A 125 -16.74 2.23 -1.26
CA CYS A 125 -18.04 2.03 -0.62
C CYS A 125 -18.02 0.84 0.35
N ARG A 126 -17.31 -0.25 0.02
CA ARG A 126 -17.16 -1.41 0.93
C ARG A 126 -16.29 -1.12 2.15
N CYS A 127 -15.41 -0.13 2.07
CA CYS A 127 -14.50 0.30 3.14
C CYS A 127 -15.13 1.32 4.10
N ILE A 128 -16.22 1.98 3.71
CA ILE A 128 -16.86 3.03 4.52
C ILE A 128 -17.15 2.54 5.93
N GLY A 129 -16.62 3.26 6.93
CA GLY A 129 -16.85 2.99 8.35
C GLY A 129 -16.16 1.73 8.90
N LYS A 130 -15.31 1.07 8.11
CA LYS A 130 -14.62 -0.16 8.52
C LYS A 130 -13.15 0.07 8.81
N GLN A 131 -12.67 -0.57 9.87
CA GLN A 131 -11.24 -0.68 10.16
C GLN A 131 -10.62 -1.93 9.51
N THR A 132 -11.44 -2.94 9.19
CA THR A 132 -11.03 -4.17 8.52
C THR A 132 -12.06 -4.59 7.46
N LEU A 133 -11.59 -5.18 6.36
CA LEU A 133 -12.45 -5.71 5.28
C LEU A 133 -12.73 -7.22 5.40
N GLY A 134 -11.95 -7.89 6.22
CA GLY A 134 -12.00 -9.32 6.50
C GLY A 134 -10.88 -9.69 7.47
N PRO A 135 -10.79 -10.97 7.88
CA PRO A 135 -9.75 -11.44 8.80
C PRO A 135 -8.34 -11.07 8.33
N GLY A 136 -7.65 -10.23 9.11
CA GLY A 136 -6.29 -9.79 8.79
C GLY A 136 -6.16 -8.86 7.59
N MET A 137 -7.24 -8.22 7.13
CA MET A 137 -7.25 -7.21 6.06
C MET A 137 -7.59 -5.84 6.64
N ILE A 138 -6.58 -5.06 6.96
CA ILE A 138 -6.72 -3.78 7.66
C ILE A 138 -6.85 -2.65 6.63
N VAL A 139 -7.75 -1.71 6.90
CA VAL A 139 -7.92 -0.49 6.08
C VAL A 139 -6.87 0.53 6.52
N GLY A 140 -5.96 0.89 5.61
CA GLY A 140 -4.94 1.91 5.85
C GLY A 140 -5.53 3.31 6.06
N LYS A 141 -4.71 4.22 6.61
CA LYS A 141 -5.15 5.59 6.90
C LYS A 141 -5.45 6.39 5.64
N ASP A 142 -4.66 6.23 4.59
CA ASP A 142 -4.90 6.83 3.27
C ASP A 142 -6.19 6.30 2.63
N LEU A 143 -6.43 4.99 2.68
CA LEU A 143 -7.66 4.39 2.20
C LEU A 143 -8.87 4.93 3.00
N SER A 144 -8.75 5.02 4.33
CA SER A 144 -9.76 5.64 5.18
C SER A 144 -10.04 7.08 4.79
N PHE A 145 -9.00 7.88 4.50
CA PHE A 145 -9.14 9.23 3.98
C PHE A 145 -9.96 9.26 2.67
N TRP A 146 -9.65 8.39 1.71
CA TRP A 146 -10.39 8.32 0.45
C TRP A 146 -11.87 7.93 0.62
N THR A 147 -12.18 7.04 1.58
CA THR A 147 -13.59 6.73 1.89
C THR A 147 -14.34 7.95 2.43
N MET A 148 -13.68 8.76 3.26
CA MET A 148 -14.26 9.98 3.81
C MET A 148 -14.44 11.05 2.73
N ALA A 149 -13.45 11.22 1.85
CA ALA A 149 -13.52 12.12 0.71
C ALA A 149 -14.68 11.74 -0.23
N LEU A 150 -14.87 10.43 -0.51
CA LEU A 150 -16.00 9.95 -1.31
C LEU A 150 -17.35 10.27 -0.66
N ARG A 151 -17.49 10.03 0.66
CA ARG A 151 -18.71 10.37 1.40
C ARG A 151 -19.02 11.86 1.35
N PHE A 152 -17.99 12.70 1.52
CA PHE A 152 -18.14 14.15 1.44
C PHE A 152 -18.59 14.57 0.03
N ALA A 153 -17.92 14.09 -1.02
CA ALA A 153 -18.30 14.39 -2.40
C ALA A 153 -19.74 13.98 -2.73
N GLY A 154 -20.17 12.79 -2.29
CA GLY A 154 -21.55 12.33 -2.47
C GLY A 154 -22.58 13.19 -1.71
N ALA A 155 -22.23 13.67 -0.52
CA ALA A 155 -23.10 14.57 0.25
C ALA A 155 -23.23 15.96 -0.40
N VAL A 156 -22.18 16.45 -1.05
CA VAL A 156 -22.23 17.71 -1.84
C VAL A 156 -23.07 17.51 -3.09
N ALA A 157 -22.85 16.41 -3.84
CA ALA A 157 -23.54 16.14 -5.10
C ALA A 157 -25.05 15.92 -4.98
N THR A 158 -25.54 15.49 -3.80
CA THR A 158 -26.98 15.25 -3.56
C THR A 158 -27.70 16.44 -2.94
N LYS A 159 -26.97 17.48 -2.51
CA LYS A 159 -27.51 18.71 -1.94
C LYS A 159 -27.47 19.92 -2.90
N GLY A 160 -26.86 19.76 -4.08
CA GLY A 160 -26.93 20.71 -5.19
C GLY A 160 -28.03 20.34 -6.16
#